data_AF-A0A946LES3-F1
#
_entry.id   AF-A0A946LES3-F1
#
_cell.length_a   1.000
_cell.length_b   1.000
_cell.length_c   1.000
_cell.angle_alpha   90.00
_cell.angle_beta   90.00
_cell.angle_gamma   90.00
#
_symmetry.space_group_name_H-M   'P 1'
#
loop_
_entity.id
_entity.type
_entity.pdbx_description
1 polymer ?
#
loop_
_entity_poly.entity_id
_entity_poly.type
_entity_poly.pdbx_seq_one_letter_code
_entity_poly.pdbx_strand_id
1 'polypeptide(L)'
;MQNTLPSPLQSFLLDDAERRDLVTARRVNLMRILLREQYLSREALIERVEYLLGNAAFGEKSWEDNFYRDMRVVKAGFKAAGYELKYSRQKGRAGYYLAGNPALGTAPQAEIRGALAELDDAQMQIYKQMPAAQKFRQSVSIIDFGRQVQQRTQTP
;
A
#
# COMPACT_ATOMS: atom_id res chain seq x y z
N MET A 1 15.81 33.47 -2.78
CA MET A 1 16.34 32.21 -2.24
C MET A 1 15.21 31.53 -1.48
N GLN A 2 14.77 30.34 -1.88
CA GLN A 2 13.81 29.58 -1.08
C GLN A 2 14.58 28.99 0.11
N ASN A 3 14.32 29.50 1.31
CA ASN A 3 14.80 28.89 2.56
C ASN A 3 14.00 27.61 2.80
N THR A 4 14.42 26.52 2.15
CA THR A 4 13.90 25.19 2.44
C THR A 4 14.50 24.69 3.75
N LEU A 5 13.67 24.26 4.69
CA LEU A 5 14.14 23.61 5.90
C LEU A 5 14.96 22.36 5.54
N PRO A 6 16.00 21.98 6.31
CA PRO A 6 16.67 20.70 6.12
C PRO A 6 15.70 19.52 6.25
N SER A 7 15.85 18.48 5.42
CA SER A 7 14.94 17.33 5.40
C SER A 7 14.73 16.65 6.76
N PRO A 8 15.77 16.43 7.61
CA PRO A 8 15.56 15.85 8.94
C PRO A 8 14.66 16.70 9.83
N LEU A 9 14.77 18.03 9.73
CA LEU A 9 13.93 18.96 10.50
C LEU A 9 12.49 18.95 10.01
N GLN A 10 12.26 18.85 8.69
CA GLN A 10 10.92 18.68 8.13
C GLN A 10 10.28 17.37 8.62
N SER A 11 11.03 16.26 8.60
CA SER A 11 10.54 14.97 9.09
C SER A 11 10.18 15.04 10.58
N PHE A 12 11.04 15.62 11.42
CA PHE A 12 10.75 15.79 12.84
C PHE A 12 9.47 16.61 13.09
N LEU A 13 9.31 17.74 12.39
CA LEU A 13 8.13 18.58 12.53
C LEU A 13 6.86 17.88 12.04
N LEU A 14 6.96 17.11 10.96
CA LEU A 14 5.84 16.30 10.45
C LEU A 14 5.46 15.22 11.44
N ASP A 15 6.42 14.49 12.01
CA ASP A 15 6.18 13.42 12.98
C ASP A 15 5.56 13.97 14.28
N ASP A 16 6.01 15.13 14.76
CA ASP A 16 5.40 15.79 15.92
C ASP A 16 3.97 16.25 15.62
N ALA A 17 3.73 16.86 14.46
CA ALA A 17 2.40 17.28 14.03
C ALA A 17 1.45 16.08 13.85
N GLU A 18 1.94 14.99 13.27
CA GLU A 18 1.18 13.74 13.11
C GLU A 18 0.68 13.20 14.46
N ARG A 19 1.50 13.30 15.52
CA ARG A 19 1.14 12.81 16.86
C ARG A 19 0.11 13.68 17.58
N ARG A 20 0.10 14.99 17.30
CA ARG A 20 -0.71 15.96 18.05
C ARG A 20 -2.01 16.36 17.36
N ASP A 21 -2.04 16.31 16.03
CA ASP A 21 -3.18 16.74 15.24
C ASP A 21 -3.76 15.59 14.42
N LEU A 22 -5.00 15.21 14.76
CA LEU A 22 -5.72 14.15 14.07
C LEU A 22 -5.90 14.43 12.58
N VAL A 23 -6.09 15.70 12.19
CA VAL A 23 -6.28 16.06 10.77
C VAL A 23 -4.99 15.80 9.98
N THR A 24 -3.86 16.21 10.52
CA THR A 24 -2.53 15.93 9.97
C THR A 24 -2.28 14.42 9.93
N ALA A 25 -2.60 13.69 11.01
CA ALA A 25 -2.50 12.24 11.06
C ALA A 25 -3.28 11.55 9.94
N ARG A 26 -4.55 11.93 9.71
CA ARG A 26 -5.35 11.36 8.62
C ARG A 26 -4.73 11.61 7.26
N ARG A 27 -4.27 12.84 6.99
CA ARG A 27 -3.67 13.21 5.69
C ARG A 27 -2.36 12.46 5.42
N VAL A 28 -1.50 12.35 6.44
CA VAL A 28 -0.25 11.60 6.34
C VAL A 28 -0.54 10.13 6.07
N ASN A 29 -1.49 9.52 6.78
CA ASN A 29 -1.83 8.12 6.58
C ASN A 29 -2.48 7.87 5.20
N LEU A 30 -3.37 8.75 4.73
CA LEU A 30 -3.89 8.71 3.36
C LEU A 30 -2.77 8.74 2.32
N MET A 31 -1.78 9.63 2.47
CA MET A 31 -0.63 9.70 1.57
C MET A 31 0.21 8.41 1.61
N ARG A 32 0.53 7.90 2.81
CA ARG A 32 1.30 6.65 2.98
C ARG A 32 0.59 5.46 2.33
N ILE A 33 -0.72 5.35 2.49
CA ILE A 33 -1.53 4.29 1.88
C ILE A 33 -1.51 4.43 0.35
N LEU A 34 -1.78 5.63 -0.18
CA LEU A 34 -1.85 5.88 -1.63
C LEU A 34 -0.49 5.74 -2.35
N LEU A 35 0.62 5.86 -1.62
CA LEU A 35 1.96 5.57 -2.15
C LEU A 35 2.21 4.07 -2.33
N ARG A 36 1.58 3.23 -1.52
CA ARG A 36 1.83 1.77 -1.46
C ARG A 36 0.78 0.95 -2.20
N GLU A 37 -0.46 1.42 -2.20
CA GLU A 37 -1.62 0.71 -2.71
C GLU A 37 -2.30 1.51 -3.83
N GLN A 38 -2.84 0.81 -4.82
CA GLN A 38 -3.56 1.41 -5.94
C GLN A 38 -5.00 0.91 -6.03
N TYR A 39 -5.84 1.71 -6.66
CA TYR A 39 -7.26 1.42 -6.90
C TYR A 39 -8.06 1.17 -5.62
N LEU A 40 -7.83 1.98 -4.59
CA LEU A 40 -8.60 1.94 -3.35
C LEU A 40 -9.87 2.77 -3.46
N SER A 41 -11.02 2.21 -3.07
CA SER A 41 -12.25 3.00 -2.95
C SER A 41 -12.14 4.01 -1.81
N ARG A 42 -13.11 4.93 -1.75
CA ARG A 42 -13.22 5.88 -0.63
C ARG A 42 -13.39 5.15 0.69
N GLU A 43 -14.29 4.18 0.72
CA GLU A 43 -14.62 3.38 1.90
C GLU A 43 -13.38 2.61 2.38
N ALA A 44 -12.65 2.01 1.44
CA ALA A 44 -11.43 1.27 1.73
C ALA A 44 -10.28 2.15 2.26
N LEU A 45 -10.22 3.43 1.84
CA LEU A 45 -9.28 4.41 2.38
C LEU A 45 -9.67 4.83 3.81
N ILE A 46 -10.96 5.10 4.04
CA ILE A 46 -11.47 5.48 5.37
C ILE A 46 -11.20 4.36 6.36
N GLU A 47 -11.59 3.14 6.03
CA GLU A 47 -11.43 1.96 6.90
C GLU A 47 -9.97 1.75 7.31
N ARG A 48 -9.02 1.84 6.38
CA ARG A 48 -7.59 1.70 6.67
C ARG A 48 -7.07 2.80 7.61
N VAL A 49 -7.49 4.04 7.39
CA VAL A 49 -7.06 5.16 8.23
C VAL A 49 -7.66 5.04 9.62
N GLU A 50 -8.93 4.63 9.74
CA GLU A 50 -9.56 4.37 11.04
C GLU A 50 -8.95 3.17 11.76
N TYR A 51 -8.54 2.13 11.04
CA TYR A 51 -7.78 1.02 11.62
C TYR A 51 -6.46 1.49 12.26
N LEU A 52 -5.78 2.48 11.65
CA LEU A 52 -4.50 3.00 12.14
C LEU A 52 -4.65 4.03 13.25
N LEU A 53 -5.69 4.87 13.20
CA LEU A 53 -5.86 6.02 14.10
C LEU A 53 -6.94 5.82 15.17
N GLY A 54 -7.68 4.71 15.10
CA GLY A 54 -8.86 4.44 15.91
C GLY A 54 -10.17 4.71 15.16
N ASN A 55 -11.21 3.99 15.58
CA ASN A 55 -12.55 4.07 14.98
C ASN A 55 -13.08 5.51 15.00
N ALA A 56 -13.83 5.88 13.95
CA ALA A 56 -14.41 7.20 13.77
C ALA A 56 -13.39 8.35 13.70
N ALA A 57 -12.16 8.10 13.20
CA ALA A 57 -11.16 9.15 12.98
C ALA A 57 -11.67 10.28 12.05
N PHE A 58 -12.60 9.96 11.13
CA PHE A 58 -13.26 10.96 10.29
C PHE A 58 -14.55 11.55 10.92
N GLY A 59 -15.00 11.02 12.05
CA GLY A 59 -16.21 11.43 12.76
C GLY A 59 -17.49 10.83 12.17
N GLU A 60 -18.35 10.24 13.00
CA GLU A 60 -19.52 9.44 12.55
C GLU A 60 -20.50 10.19 11.64
N LYS A 61 -20.72 11.49 11.89
CA LYS A 61 -21.72 12.30 11.17
C LYS A 61 -21.12 13.24 10.10
N SER A 62 -19.81 13.44 10.13
CA SER A 62 -19.11 14.42 9.29
C SER A 62 -17.97 13.80 8.48
N TRP A 63 -17.94 12.47 8.40
CA TRP A 63 -16.85 11.74 7.75
C TRP A 63 -16.67 12.15 6.29
N GLU A 64 -17.77 12.38 5.57
CA GLU A 64 -17.73 12.67 4.14
C GLU A 64 -17.05 14.02 3.86
N ASP A 65 -17.46 15.07 4.57
CA ASP A 65 -16.84 16.39 4.50
C ASP A 65 -15.36 16.36 4.91
N ASN A 66 -15.05 15.66 5.99
CA ASN A 66 -13.69 15.54 6.48
C ASN A 66 -12.80 14.80 5.48
N PHE A 67 -13.28 13.68 4.92
CA PHE A 67 -12.59 12.93 3.89
C PHE A 67 -12.31 13.78 2.65
N TYR A 68 -13.30 14.49 2.11
CA TYR A 68 -13.11 15.32 0.91
C TYR A 68 -12.22 16.53 1.15
N ARG A 69 -12.23 17.13 2.35
CA ARG A 69 -11.28 18.18 2.72
C ARG A 69 -9.85 17.65 2.79
N ASP A 70 -9.67 16.48 3.40
CA ASP A 70 -8.36 15.85 3.52
C ASP A 70 -7.83 15.41 2.15
N MET A 71 -8.66 14.80 1.31
CA MET A 71 -8.29 14.40 -0.05
C MET A 71 -7.90 15.57 -0.96
N ARG A 72 -8.46 16.77 -0.75
CA ARG A 72 -8.02 17.98 -1.47
C ARG A 72 -6.56 18.33 -1.15
N VAL A 73 -6.19 18.27 0.13
CA VAL A 73 -4.82 18.54 0.58
C VAL A 73 -3.88 17.41 0.12
N VAL A 74 -4.32 16.16 0.22
CA VAL A 74 -3.56 15.00 -0.26
C VAL A 74 -3.26 15.10 -1.75
N LYS A 75 -4.26 15.46 -2.57
CA LYS A 75 -4.09 15.67 -4.01
C LYS A 75 -3.11 16.81 -4.32
N ALA A 76 -3.18 17.92 -3.58
CA ALA A 76 -2.26 19.03 -3.73
C ALA A 76 -0.82 18.63 -3.36
N GLY A 77 -0.65 17.88 -2.27
CA GLY A 77 0.66 17.36 -1.83
C GLY A 77 1.29 16.45 -2.86
N PHE A 78 0.53 15.49 -3.40
CA PHE A 78 1.02 14.63 -4.48
C PHE A 78 1.40 15.43 -5.74
N LYS A 79 0.58 16.41 -6.12
CA LYS A 79 0.89 17.30 -7.25
C LYS A 79 2.18 18.08 -7.04
N ALA A 80 2.41 18.59 -5.83
CA ALA A 80 3.64 19.29 -5.48
C ALA A 80 4.88 18.37 -5.56
N ALA A 81 4.71 17.08 -5.32
CA ALA A 81 5.74 16.06 -5.47
C ALA A 81 5.84 15.46 -6.89
N GLY A 82 5.12 16.02 -7.88
CA GLY A 82 5.17 15.57 -9.27
C GLY A 82 4.31 14.34 -9.59
N TYR A 83 3.48 13.88 -8.66
CA TYR A 83 2.52 12.79 -8.87
C TYR A 83 1.12 13.32 -9.22
N GLU A 84 0.33 12.50 -9.92
CA GLU A 84 -1.06 12.84 -10.20
C GLU A 84 -2.02 11.79 -9.61
N LEU A 85 -2.73 12.15 -8.54
CA LEU A 85 -3.76 11.30 -7.94
C LEU A 85 -5.05 11.34 -8.77
N LYS A 86 -5.45 10.18 -9.30
CA LYS A 86 -6.64 9.97 -10.14
C LYS A 86 -7.61 8.98 -9.50
N TYR A 87 -8.85 8.98 -9.98
CA TYR A 87 -9.86 7.97 -9.67
C TYR A 87 -10.24 7.22 -10.93
N SER A 88 -10.11 5.90 -10.93
CA SER A 88 -10.55 5.04 -12.02
C SER A 88 -11.95 4.51 -11.73
N ARG A 89 -12.79 4.43 -12.77
CA ARG A 89 -14.13 3.82 -12.73
C ARG A 89 -14.19 2.50 -13.50
N GLN A 90 -13.05 1.99 -13.99
CA GLN A 90 -13.00 0.76 -14.76
C GLN A 90 -13.29 -0.45 -13.87
N LYS A 91 -14.12 -1.38 -14.35
CA LYS A 91 -14.42 -2.64 -13.65
C LYS A 91 -13.13 -3.41 -13.35
N GLY A 92 -12.92 -3.79 -12.09
CA GLY A 92 -11.71 -4.47 -11.62
C GLY A 92 -10.52 -3.54 -11.30
N ARG A 93 -10.65 -2.23 -11.56
CA ARG A 93 -9.65 -1.21 -11.21
C ARG A 93 -10.33 0.06 -10.72
N ALA A 94 -11.44 -0.07 -9.99
CA ALA A 94 -12.19 1.07 -9.49
C ALA A 94 -11.54 1.59 -8.21
N GLY A 95 -11.22 2.90 -8.16
CA GLY A 95 -10.61 3.50 -6.97
C GLY A 95 -9.52 4.52 -7.29
N TYR A 96 -8.96 5.10 -6.23
CA TYR A 96 -7.89 6.08 -6.25
C TYR A 96 -6.54 5.41 -6.57
N TYR A 97 -5.75 6.04 -7.44
CA TYR A 97 -4.40 5.58 -7.80
C TYR A 97 -3.51 6.77 -8.19
N LEU A 98 -2.19 6.61 -8.02
CA LEU A 98 -1.20 7.59 -8.49
C LEU A 98 -0.82 7.28 -9.93
N ALA A 99 -1.18 8.16 -10.87
CA ALA A 99 -0.74 8.06 -12.24
C ALA A 99 0.76 8.38 -12.36
N GLY A 100 1.47 7.61 -13.18
CA GLY A 100 2.92 7.74 -13.35
C GLY A 100 3.75 6.98 -12.30
N ASN A 101 3.14 6.43 -11.26
CA ASN A 101 3.82 5.50 -10.36
C ASN A 101 3.74 4.08 -10.94
N PRO A 102 4.85 3.46 -11.38
CA PRO A 102 4.81 2.04 -11.72
C PRO A 102 4.36 1.30 -10.45
N ALA A 103 3.34 0.43 -10.57
CA ALA A 103 2.70 -0.26 -9.45
C ALA A 103 3.66 -1.06 -8.54
N LEU A 104 4.92 -1.18 -8.97
CA LEU A 104 6.07 -1.68 -8.24
C LEU A 104 7.24 -0.79 -8.67
N GLY A 105 8.06 -0.32 -7.74
CA GLY A 105 9.36 0.27 -8.09
C GLY A 105 10.17 -0.71 -8.96
N THR A 106 11.14 -0.22 -9.73
CA THR A 106 11.93 -1.06 -10.64
C THR A 106 12.62 -2.22 -9.92
N ALA A 107 13.01 -2.05 -8.65
CA ALA A 107 13.64 -3.09 -7.84
C ALA A 107 12.68 -4.27 -7.49
N PRO A 108 11.50 -4.06 -6.87
CA PRO A 108 10.53 -5.15 -6.69
C PRO A 108 10.07 -5.81 -7.99
N GLN A 109 9.98 -5.06 -9.10
CA GLN A 109 9.69 -5.65 -10.41
C GLN A 109 10.81 -6.55 -10.90
N ALA A 110 12.07 -6.15 -10.72
CA ALA A 110 13.22 -6.94 -11.11
C ALA A 110 13.34 -8.20 -10.26
N GLU A 111 13.04 -8.11 -8.96
CA GLU A 111 13.04 -9.25 -8.04
C GLU A 111 11.91 -10.24 -8.35
N ILE A 112 10.68 -9.75 -8.58
CA ILE A 112 9.56 -10.58 -9.03
C ILE A 112 9.84 -11.19 -10.41
N ARG A 113 10.42 -10.43 -11.35
CA ARG A 113 10.81 -10.98 -12.66
C ARG A 113 11.94 -12.00 -12.54
N GLY A 114 12.90 -11.80 -11.64
CA GLY A 114 13.95 -12.77 -11.34
C GLY A 114 13.36 -14.06 -10.80
N ALA A 115 12.50 -13.96 -9.78
CA ALA A 115 11.78 -15.10 -9.22
C ALA A 115 10.88 -15.80 -10.25
N LEU A 116 10.23 -15.05 -11.15
CA LEU A 116 9.43 -15.63 -12.25
C LEU A 116 10.29 -16.24 -13.35
N ALA A 117 11.51 -15.74 -13.60
CA ALA A 117 12.44 -16.29 -14.58
C ALA A 117 13.09 -17.60 -14.11
N GLU A 118 13.15 -17.83 -12.79
CA GLU A 118 13.56 -19.11 -12.19
C GLU A 118 12.46 -20.18 -12.27
N LEU A 119 11.21 -19.79 -12.54
CA LEU A 119 10.10 -20.73 -12.73
C LEU A 119 10.03 -21.16 -14.20
N ASP A 120 10.12 -22.46 -14.42
CA ASP A 120 9.93 -23.06 -15.75
C ASP A 120 8.48 -22.84 -16.23
N ASP A 121 8.31 -22.47 -17.51
CA ASP A 121 7.01 -22.24 -18.14
C ASP A 121 6.08 -23.45 -17.99
N ALA A 122 6.63 -24.66 -17.99
CA ALA A 122 5.88 -25.89 -17.74
C ALA A 122 5.27 -25.91 -16.32
N GLN A 123 6.00 -25.46 -15.30
CA GLN A 123 5.52 -25.41 -13.91
C GLN A 123 4.39 -24.39 -13.75
N MET A 124 4.48 -23.25 -14.44
CA MET A 124 3.44 -22.22 -14.47
C MET A 124 2.14 -22.72 -15.12
N GLN A 125 2.23 -23.50 -16.21
CA GLN A 125 1.06 -24.07 -16.87
C GLN A 125 0.39 -25.15 -16.01
N ILE A 126 1.19 -26.00 -15.36
CA ILE A 126 0.69 -27.00 -14.41
C ILE A 126 -0.05 -26.30 -13.26
N TYR A 127 0.54 -25.27 -12.66
CA TYR A 127 -0.09 -24.51 -11.58
C TYR A 127 -1.40 -23.85 -12.00
N LYS A 128 -1.47 -23.28 -13.20
CA LYS A 128 -2.71 -22.67 -13.73
C LYS A 128 -3.84 -23.69 -13.85
N GLN A 129 -3.52 -24.91 -14.28
CA GLN A 129 -4.49 -25.99 -14.49
C GLN A 129 -4.90 -26.72 -13.20
N MET A 130 -4.19 -26.51 -12.08
CA MET A 130 -4.56 -27.16 -10.81
C MET A 130 -5.92 -26.67 -10.27
N PRO A 131 -6.80 -27.60 -9.85
CA PRO A 131 -7.98 -27.29 -9.05
C PRO A 131 -7.62 -26.63 -7.72
N ALA A 132 -8.54 -25.81 -7.18
CA ALA A 132 -8.33 -25.07 -5.93
C ALA A 132 -7.87 -25.98 -4.76
N ALA A 133 -8.42 -27.19 -4.65
CA ALA A 133 -8.03 -28.15 -3.62
C ALA A 133 -6.57 -28.62 -3.74
N GLN A 134 -6.04 -28.78 -4.96
CA GLN A 134 -4.63 -29.13 -5.17
C GLN A 134 -3.70 -27.97 -4.85
N LYS A 135 -4.07 -26.74 -5.24
CA LYS A 135 -3.33 -25.51 -4.88
C LYS A 135 -3.24 -25.33 -3.37
N PHE A 136 -4.33 -25.61 -2.66
CA PHE A 136 -4.37 -25.54 -1.20
C PHE A 136 -3.41 -26.56 -0.56
N ARG A 137 -3.46 -27.83 -0.98
CA ARG A 137 -2.53 -28.87 -0.47
C ARG A 137 -1.07 -28.53 -0.77
N GLN A 138 -0.79 -28.03 -1.96
CA GLN A 138 0.56 -27.62 -2.34
C GLN A 138 1.06 -26.47 -1.46
N SER A 139 0.21 -25.48 -1.17
CA SER A 139 0.54 -24.35 -0.31
C SER A 139 0.85 -24.79 1.13
N VAL A 140 0.04 -25.70 1.69
CA VAL A 140 0.29 -26.28 3.02
C VAL A 140 1.63 -27.03 3.03
N SER A 141 1.91 -27.84 2.01
CA SER A 141 3.17 -28.58 1.92
C SER A 141 4.40 -27.68 1.81
N ILE A 142 4.29 -26.52 1.12
CA ILE A 142 5.38 -25.53 1.05
C ILE A 142 5.62 -24.90 2.43
N ILE A 143 4.55 -24.56 3.15
CA ILE A 143 4.64 -24.00 4.50
C ILE A 143 5.30 -24.99 5.47
N ASP A 144 4.88 -26.26 5.43
CA ASP A 144 5.45 -27.32 6.28
C ASP A 144 6.92 -27.58 5.95
N PHE A 145 7.29 -27.59 4.67
CA PHE A 145 8.68 -27.69 4.25
C PHE A 145 9.51 -26.50 4.75
N GLY A 146 9.02 -25.27 4.61
CA GLY A 146 9.68 -24.07 5.10
C GLY A 146 9.93 -24.13 6.62
N ARG A 147 8.94 -24.61 7.39
CA ARG A 147 9.10 -24.84 8.84
C ARG A 147 10.19 -25.87 9.15
N GLN A 148 10.22 -26.99 8.42
CA GLN A 148 11.25 -28.03 8.61
C GLN A 148 12.66 -27.54 8.27
N VAL A 149 12.81 -26.76 7.20
CA VAL A 149 14.11 -26.16 6.83
C VAL A 149 14.56 -25.20 7.92
N GLN A 150 13.69 -24.28 8.36
CA GLN A 150 14.00 -23.32 9.42
C GLN A 150 14.42 -23.99 10.73
N GLN A 151 13.76 -25.09 11.11
CA GLN A 151 14.12 -25.87 12.30
C GLN A 151 15.48 -26.56 12.16
N ARG A 152 15.86 -27.00 10.95
CA ARG A 152 17.18 -27.62 10.70
C ARG A 152 18.32 -26.62 10.72
N THR A 153 18.08 -25.37 10.32
CA THR A 153 19.11 -24.30 10.36
C THR A 153 19.31 -23.71 11.76
N GLN A 154 18.45 -24.04 12.73
CA GLN A 154 18.52 -23.56 14.11
C GLN A 154 19.10 -24.58 15.10
N THR A 155 19.47 -25.78 14.64
CA THR A 155 20.18 -26.77 15.46
C THR A 155 21.69 -26.62 15.24
N PRO A 156 22.50 -26.30 16.27
CA PRO A 156 23.95 -26.22 16.15
C PRO A 156 24.60 -27.58 15.85
#